data_AF-A0A9C7Q219-F1
#
_entry.id   AF-A0A9C7Q219-F1
#
_cell.length_a   1.000
_cell.length_b   1.000
_cell.length_c   1.000
_cell.angle_alpha   90.00
_cell.angle_beta   90.00
_cell.angle_gamma   90.00
#
_symmetry.space_group_name_H-M   'P 1'
#
loop_
_entity.id
_entity.type
_entity.pdbx_description
1 polymer ?
#
loop_
_entity_poly.entity_id
_entity_poly.type
_entity_poly.pdbx_seq_one_letter_code
_entity_poly.pdbx_strand_id
1 'polypeptide(L)'
;MFHCLFLSPTLWCSTSFRHLRKTCSFAYRKRKFLKRPNNFQCSTRASFDMSLIEEGDKRQRSNVEIERKFLVVSTKYREKFVKKYSIRQGYLFASKDKSVRVRCTDDAAFLTIKGETFGMKRKEFEYSIPQTDAEQLLDSLCLRPQIEKTRYLVEEKGFVWEVDEFLGDNVGLVVAEVELKDEEVQVELPDWVGKEVTEDTRFYNSVLFQRPFCSWSEEERQKINS
;
A
#
# COMPACT_ATOMS: atom_id res chain seq x y z
N MET A 1 -61.17 14.87 -32.84
CA MET A 1 -60.54 13.71 -33.51
C MET A 1 -59.75 12.99 -32.43
N PHE A 2 -60.35 12.07 -31.66
CA PHE A 2 -60.52 10.63 -31.95
C PHE A 2 -59.19 9.99 -32.40
N HIS A 3 -58.61 8.96 -31.79
CA HIS A 3 -59.09 8.06 -30.73
C HIS A 3 -57.88 7.26 -30.19
N CYS A 4 -57.89 7.00 -28.88
CA CYS A 4 -57.12 5.93 -28.25
C CYS A 4 -57.96 4.65 -28.39
N LEU A 5 -57.41 3.56 -28.92
CA LEU A 5 -58.08 2.25 -28.93
C LEU A 5 -57.11 1.16 -28.47
N PHE A 6 -57.46 0.58 -27.33
CA PHE A 6 -57.12 -0.77 -26.92
C PHE A 6 -57.74 -1.79 -27.89
N LEU A 7 -57.05 -2.90 -28.16
CA LEU A 7 -57.61 -4.23 -28.35
C LEU A 7 -56.47 -5.28 -28.24
N SER A 8 -56.65 -6.24 -27.33
CA SER A 8 -55.95 -7.52 -27.20
C SER A 8 -56.76 -8.63 -27.94
N PRO A 9 -56.54 -9.95 -27.74
CA PRO A 9 -55.37 -10.84 -27.83
C PRO A 9 -55.62 -12.05 -28.80
N THR A 10 -54.78 -13.10 -28.75
CA THR A 10 -54.93 -14.53 -29.21
C THR A 10 -54.06 -14.96 -30.42
N LEU A 11 -53.03 -15.80 -30.19
CA LEU A 11 -52.91 -17.27 -30.47
C LEU A 11 -52.67 -17.54 -31.99
N TRP A 12 -51.73 -18.37 -32.50
CA TRP A 12 -51.21 -19.68 -32.07
C TRP A 12 -50.04 -20.17 -32.98
N CYS A 13 -49.33 -21.23 -32.54
CA CYS A 13 -48.44 -22.17 -33.29
C CYS A 13 -47.07 -21.67 -33.84
N SER A 14 -45.96 -22.42 -33.81
CA SER A 14 -45.63 -23.78 -33.32
C SER A 14 -44.11 -24.04 -33.41
N THR A 15 -43.66 -25.06 -32.66
CA THR A 15 -42.38 -25.83 -32.77
C THR A 15 -41.07 -25.13 -32.39
N SER A 16 -40.56 -25.32 -31.16
CA SER A 16 -39.82 -26.50 -30.64
C SER A 16 -38.41 -26.65 -31.23
N PHE A 17 -37.37 -26.33 -30.45
CA PHE A 17 -36.22 -27.23 -30.28
C PHE A 17 -35.56 -27.01 -28.92
N ARG A 18 -35.33 -28.14 -28.24
CA ARG A 18 -34.85 -28.27 -26.87
C ARG A 18 -33.33 -28.15 -26.78
N HIS A 19 -32.91 -27.70 -25.59
CA HIS A 19 -31.77 -28.20 -24.80
C HIS A 19 -30.34 -27.93 -25.29
N LEU A 20 -29.60 -27.17 -24.46
CA LEU A 20 -28.32 -27.60 -23.90
C LEU A 20 -27.94 -26.72 -22.70
N ARG A 21 -28.42 -27.11 -21.50
CA ARG A 21 -27.82 -26.69 -20.23
C ARG A 21 -26.55 -27.51 -20.04
N LYS A 22 -25.37 -26.89 -20.15
CA LYS A 22 -24.11 -27.50 -19.72
C LYS A 22 -23.92 -27.22 -18.23
N THR A 23 -24.32 -28.18 -17.40
CA THR A 23 -23.91 -28.27 -16.00
C THR A 23 -22.46 -28.76 -15.95
N CYS A 24 -21.55 -27.95 -15.40
CA CYS A 24 -20.18 -28.35 -15.12
C CYS A 24 -20.18 -29.19 -13.83
N SER A 25 -20.02 -30.51 -13.98
CA SER A 25 -19.92 -31.46 -12.85
C SER A 25 -18.45 -31.61 -12.46
N PHE A 26 -18.12 -31.22 -11.23
CA PHE A 26 -16.82 -31.40 -10.60
C PHE A 26 -16.64 -32.87 -10.21
N ALA A 27 -15.79 -33.61 -10.92
CA ALA A 27 -15.43 -34.98 -10.57
C ALA A 27 -14.33 -34.98 -9.50
N TYR A 28 -14.70 -35.16 -8.23
CA TYR A 28 -13.80 -35.34 -7.10
C TYR A 28 -13.22 -36.77 -7.11
N ARG A 29 -11.96 -36.94 -7.48
CA ARG A 29 -11.28 -38.25 -7.53
C ARG A 29 -10.68 -38.59 -6.16
N LYS A 30 -11.35 -39.45 -5.40
CA LYS A 30 -10.84 -40.06 -4.15
C LYS A 30 -9.64 -40.98 -4.48
N ARG A 31 -8.45 -40.71 -3.95
CA ARG A 31 -7.36 -41.71 -3.85
C ARG A 31 -7.39 -42.33 -2.45
N LYS A 32 -7.57 -43.66 -2.40
CA LYS A 32 -7.45 -44.49 -1.18
C LYS A 32 -6.04 -45.11 -1.12
N PHE A 33 -5.44 -44.96 0.06
CA PHE A 33 -4.53 -45.86 0.80
C PHE A 33 -3.34 -46.55 0.13
N LEU A 34 -2.15 -46.34 0.71
CA LEU A 34 -1.17 -47.41 0.97
C LEU A 34 -0.50 -47.15 2.33
N LYS A 35 -0.42 -48.22 3.14
CA LYS A 35 0.04 -48.27 4.54
C LYS A 35 1.58 -48.31 4.63
N ARG A 36 2.09 -47.83 5.77
CA ARG A 36 3.49 -47.80 6.23
C ARG A 36 4.17 -49.19 6.25
N PRO A 37 5.51 -49.24 6.14
CA PRO A 37 6.32 -50.19 6.89
C PRO A 37 7.04 -49.51 8.07
N ASN A 38 6.81 -50.04 9.28
CA ASN A 38 7.69 -49.87 10.44
C ASN A 38 8.82 -50.89 10.32
N ASN A 39 10.07 -50.45 10.49
CA ASN A 39 11.15 -51.14 11.24
C ASN A 39 12.51 -50.63 10.76
N PHE A 40 13.11 -49.70 11.49
CA PHE A 40 14.56 -49.59 11.57
C PHE A 40 14.93 -49.17 13.00
N GLN A 41 15.45 -50.14 13.76
CA GLN A 41 16.22 -49.92 14.96
C GLN A 41 17.52 -49.21 14.57
N CYS A 42 17.83 -48.07 15.17
CA CYS A 42 19.15 -47.46 15.10
C CYS A 42 19.73 -47.44 16.51
N SER A 43 20.69 -48.33 16.76
CA SER A 43 21.54 -48.36 17.92
C SER A 43 22.78 -47.49 17.69
N THR A 44 23.46 -47.18 18.80
CA THR A 44 24.81 -46.61 18.94
C THR A 44 24.97 -45.08 18.93
N ARG A 45 25.23 -44.59 20.15
CA ARG A 45 25.98 -43.37 20.49
C ARG A 45 27.26 -43.27 19.65
N ALA A 46 27.47 -42.11 19.04
CA ALA A 46 28.80 -41.58 18.79
C ALA A 46 28.80 -40.12 19.26
N SER A 47 29.52 -39.88 20.35
CA SER A 47 29.94 -38.56 20.81
C SER A 47 30.83 -37.92 19.75
N PHE A 48 30.50 -36.70 19.31
CA PHE A 48 31.37 -35.91 18.44
C PHE A 48 31.66 -34.57 19.11
N ASP A 49 32.96 -34.27 19.12
CA ASP A 49 33.67 -33.22 19.82
C ASP A 49 33.16 -31.81 19.44
N MET A 50 33.06 -30.94 20.45
CA MET A 50 32.52 -29.59 20.36
C MET A 50 33.65 -28.58 20.44
N SER A 51 34.55 -28.65 19.47
CA SER A 51 35.59 -27.65 19.28
C SER A 51 35.83 -27.42 17.79
N LEU A 52 35.88 -26.13 17.41
CA LEU A 52 36.19 -25.57 16.09
C LEU A 52 35.03 -25.40 15.09
N ILE A 53 34.22 -24.35 15.30
CA ILE A 53 33.83 -23.42 14.22
C ILE A 53 33.83 -22.01 14.82
N GLU A 54 34.99 -21.36 14.85
CA GLU A 54 35.04 -19.92 14.66
C GLU A 54 34.95 -19.68 13.16
N GLU A 55 33.91 -19.00 12.68
CA GLU A 55 33.98 -18.13 11.50
C GLU A 55 32.64 -17.42 11.27
N GLY A 56 32.64 -16.12 11.59
CA GLY A 56 31.91 -15.09 10.85
C GLY A 56 30.39 -15.11 10.87
N ASP A 57 29.78 -14.68 11.98
CA ASP A 57 28.43 -14.11 11.92
C ASP A 57 28.49 -12.75 11.18
N LYS A 58 28.46 -12.82 9.84
CA LYS A 58 28.13 -11.68 8.99
C LYS A 58 26.70 -11.29 9.33
N ARG A 59 26.53 -10.41 10.32
CA ARG A 59 25.25 -9.76 10.61
C ARG A 59 24.69 -9.25 9.30
N GLN A 60 23.64 -9.90 8.83
CA GLN A 60 22.81 -9.40 7.75
C GLN A 60 22.13 -8.14 8.29
N ARG A 61 22.81 -7.00 8.13
CA ARG A 61 22.25 -5.67 8.42
C ARG A 61 20.98 -5.58 7.59
N SER A 62 19.84 -5.69 8.25
CA SER A 62 18.60 -5.19 7.68
C SER A 62 18.83 -3.70 7.49
N ASN A 63 18.84 -3.23 6.25
CA ASN A 63 18.61 -1.82 5.98
C ASN A 63 17.17 -1.54 6.44
N VAL A 64 17.02 -1.21 7.71
CA VAL A 64 15.84 -0.51 8.21
C VAL A 64 16.07 0.91 7.73
N GLU A 65 15.40 1.30 6.67
CA GLU A 65 15.36 2.70 6.27
C GLU A 65 14.60 3.45 7.37
N ILE A 66 15.24 4.47 7.95
CA ILE A 66 14.68 5.26 9.03
C ILE A 66 14.11 6.52 8.41
N GLU A 67 12.79 6.68 8.47
CA GLU A 67 12.11 7.84 7.94
C GLU A 67 11.67 8.74 9.10
N ARG A 68 12.04 10.03 9.06
CA ARG A 68 11.52 11.04 9.98
C ARG A 68 10.53 11.94 9.25
N LYS A 69 9.45 12.30 9.94
CA LYS A 69 8.30 13.02 9.38
C LYS A 69 8.04 14.30 10.15
N PHE A 70 7.80 15.40 9.45
CA PHE A 70 7.65 16.73 10.03
C PHE A 70 6.47 17.49 9.42
N LEU A 71 5.88 18.38 10.21
CA LEU A 71 4.96 19.38 9.72
C LEU A 71 5.72 20.49 9.00
N VAL A 72 5.10 21.09 7.99
CA VAL A 72 5.67 22.21 7.25
C VAL A 72 5.02 23.51 7.70
N VAL A 73 5.83 24.47 8.12
CA VAL A 73 5.38 25.75 8.71
C VAL A 73 5.46 26.93 7.75
N SER A 74 6.06 26.73 6.56
CA SER A 74 6.19 27.77 5.55
C SER A 74 6.22 27.19 4.14
N THR A 75 5.75 27.94 3.16
CA THR A 75 5.73 27.54 1.74
C THR A 75 7.07 27.76 1.01
N LYS A 76 8.13 28.20 1.70
CA LYS A 76 9.46 28.46 1.11
C LYS A 76 10.05 27.27 0.36
N TYR A 77 9.69 26.04 0.72
CA TYR A 77 10.10 24.84 -0.01
C TYR A 77 9.69 24.87 -1.50
N ARG A 78 8.61 25.57 -1.85
CA ARG A 78 8.13 25.72 -3.24
C ARG A 78 9.08 26.53 -4.13
N GLU A 79 9.98 27.31 -3.54
CA GLU A 79 11.00 28.08 -4.26
C GLU A 79 12.33 27.32 -4.35
N LYS A 80 12.49 26.24 -3.57
CA LYS A 80 13.76 25.52 -3.39
C LYS A 80 13.77 24.11 -3.97
N PHE A 81 12.65 23.63 -4.53
CA PHE A 81 12.58 22.25 -5.05
C PHE A 81 13.46 22.05 -6.28
N VAL A 82 14.07 20.86 -6.37
CA VAL A 82 14.85 20.42 -7.54
C VAL A 82 14.01 19.58 -8.50
N LYS A 83 13.01 18.87 -7.98
CA LYS A 83 12.03 18.10 -8.76
C LYS A 83 10.67 18.18 -8.08
N LYS A 84 9.59 18.16 -8.85
CA LYS A 84 8.24 17.90 -8.34
C LYS A 84 7.49 16.99 -9.28
N TYR A 85 6.56 16.21 -8.74
CA TYR A 85 5.70 15.34 -9.53
C TYR A 85 4.39 15.06 -8.77
N SER A 86 3.34 14.75 -9.51
CA SER A 86 2.06 14.38 -8.92
C SER A 86 2.03 12.89 -8.56
N ILE A 87 1.31 12.57 -7.49
CA ILE A 87 1.10 11.20 -7.03
C ILE A 87 -0.39 11.02 -6.77
N ARG A 88 -0.98 10.01 -7.41
CA ARG A 88 -2.29 9.46 -7.07
C ARG A 88 -2.13 8.03 -6.62
N GLN A 89 -2.66 7.70 -5.44
CA GLN A 89 -2.58 6.34 -4.91
C GLN A 89 -3.88 5.92 -4.24
N GLY A 90 -4.14 4.63 -4.27
CA GLY A 90 -5.34 4.02 -3.72
C GLY A 90 -5.07 2.58 -3.29
N TYR A 91 -5.96 2.03 -2.47
CA TYR A 91 -5.85 0.67 -1.97
C TYR A 91 -6.90 -0.20 -2.65
N LEU A 92 -6.48 -1.28 -3.30
CA LEU A 92 -7.39 -2.36 -3.73
C LEU A 92 -7.87 -3.16 -2.51
N PHE A 93 -7.01 -3.25 -1.51
CA PHE A 93 -7.30 -3.89 -0.23
C PHE A 93 -6.47 -3.24 0.87
N ALA A 94 -7.08 -3.05 2.04
CA ALA A 94 -6.39 -2.59 3.23
C ALA A 94 -6.99 -3.26 4.47
N SER A 95 -6.14 -3.91 5.26
CA SER A 95 -6.42 -4.37 6.62
C SER A 95 -5.25 -4.03 7.52
N LYS A 96 -5.37 -4.34 8.82
CA LYS A 96 -4.29 -4.12 9.80
C LYS A 96 -2.96 -4.75 9.35
N ASP A 97 -3.04 -5.98 8.83
CA ASP A 97 -1.85 -6.79 8.58
C ASP A 97 -1.46 -6.83 7.10
N LYS A 98 -2.38 -6.51 6.17
CA LYS A 98 -2.13 -6.67 4.73
C LYS A 98 -2.69 -5.50 3.93
N SER A 99 -1.97 -5.09 2.89
CA SER A 99 -2.48 -4.10 1.95
C SER A 99 -1.99 -4.35 0.54
N VAL A 100 -2.83 -3.96 -0.43
CA VAL A 100 -2.50 -3.91 -1.85
C VAL A 100 -2.75 -2.47 -2.30
N ARG A 101 -1.68 -1.75 -2.62
CA ARG A 101 -1.71 -0.34 -2.99
C ARG A 101 -1.33 -0.19 -4.44
N VAL A 102 -2.10 0.59 -5.19
CA VAL A 102 -1.75 1.10 -6.51
C VAL A 102 -1.26 2.52 -6.32
N ARG A 103 -0.09 2.85 -6.86
CA ARG A 103 0.47 4.20 -6.90
C ARG A 103 0.76 4.55 -8.35
N CYS A 104 0.26 5.69 -8.81
CA CYS A 104 0.53 6.28 -10.10
C CYS A 104 1.20 7.64 -9.89
N THR A 105 2.24 7.90 -10.66
CA THR A 105 2.96 9.17 -10.74
C THR A 105 2.91 9.68 -12.18
N ASP A 106 3.53 10.82 -12.47
CA ASP A 106 3.55 11.39 -13.81
C ASP A 106 4.18 10.45 -14.85
N ASP A 107 5.20 9.69 -14.47
CA ASP A 107 6.03 8.88 -15.38
C ASP A 107 6.06 7.38 -15.04
N ALA A 108 5.60 6.98 -13.87
CA ALA A 108 5.65 5.58 -13.43
C ALA A 108 4.43 5.16 -12.61
N ALA A 109 4.13 3.86 -12.63
CA ALA A 109 3.11 3.28 -11.77
C ALA A 109 3.57 1.96 -11.16
N PHE A 110 3.06 1.69 -9.95
CA PHE A 110 3.47 0.58 -9.11
C PHE A 110 2.29 -0.07 -8.40
N LEU A 111 2.34 -1.39 -8.31
CA LEU A 111 1.51 -2.21 -7.43
C LEU A 111 2.37 -2.69 -6.26
N THR A 112 2.03 -2.26 -5.05
CA THR A 112 2.71 -2.66 -3.82
C THR A 112 1.82 -3.61 -3.02
N ILE A 113 2.36 -4.77 -2.64
CA ILE A 113 1.71 -5.74 -1.77
C ILE A 113 2.51 -5.81 -0.47
N LYS A 114 1.90 -5.36 0.64
CA LYS A 114 2.48 -5.44 1.98
C LYS A 114 1.83 -6.56 2.77
N GLY A 115 2.64 -7.49 3.27
CA GLY A 115 2.22 -8.59 4.13
C GLY A 115 2.23 -8.22 5.62
N GLU A 116 1.94 -9.21 6.46
CA GLU A 116 1.96 -9.07 7.92
C GLU A 116 3.37 -8.79 8.43
N THR A 117 3.45 -8.01 9.51
CA THR A 117 4.71 -7.70 10.19
C THR A 117 5.13 -8.88 11.05
N PHE A 118 6.30 -9.45 10.80
CA PHE A 118 6.91 -10.48 11.65
C PHE A 118 8.10 -9.85 12.41
N GLY A 119 7.91 -9.56 13.70
CA GLY A 119 8.89 -8.82 14.51
C GLY A 119 9.06 -7.39 14.01
N MET A 120 10.29 -6.99 13.63
CA MET A 120 10.60 -5.65 13.08
C MET A 120 10.57 -5.61 11.54
N LYS A 121 10.20 -6.71 10.87
CA LYS A 121 10.27 -6.81 9.40
C LYS A 121 8.88 -7.05 8.81
N ARG A 122 8.52 -6.24 7.81
CA ARG A 122 7.31 -6.41 7.00
C ARG A 122 7.71 -6.94 5.63
N LYS A 123 7.05 -8.00 5.15
CA LYS A 123 7.25 -8.45 3.76
C LYS A 123 6.60 -7.45 2.83
N GLU A 124 7.35 -6.96 1.85
CA GLU A 124 6.88 -6.03 0.85
C GLU A 124 7.32 -6.49 -0.53
N PHE A 125 6.40 -6.43 -1.48
CA PHE A 125 6.66 -6.68 -2.89
C PHE A 125 6.17 -5.48 -3.68
N GLU A 126 7.02 -4.94 -4.55
CA GLU A 126 6.68 -3.85 -5.44
C GLU A 126 6.90 -4.29 -6.88
N TYR A 127 5.90 -4.02 -7.73
CA TYR A 127 5.93 -4.33 -9.15
C TYR A 127 5.62 -3.08 -9.94
N SER A 128 6.45 -2.77 -10.93
CA SER A 128 6.07 -1.77 -11.94
C SER A 128 4.91 -2.32 -12.79
N ILE A 129 3.93 -1.48 -13.07
CA ILE A 129 2.77 -1.80 -13.90
C ILE A 129 2.57 -0.71 -14.96
N PRO A 130 1.90 -0.99 -16.09
CA PRO A 130 1.56 0.03 -17.07
C PRO A 130 0.74 1.16 -16.44
N GLN A 131 1.02 2.40 -16.82
CA GLN A 131 0.32 3.59 -16.30
C GLN A 131 -1.19 3.52 -16.56
N THR A 132 -1.59 3.07 -17.76
CA THR A 132 -3.00 2.88 -18.15
C THR A 132 -3.73 1.90 -17.25
N ASP A 133 -3.05 0.83 -16.80
CA ASP A 133 -3.64 -0.17 -15.92
C ASP A 133 -3.80 0.42 -14.52
N ALA A 134 -2.80 1.15 -14.03
CA ALA A 134 -2.86 1.82 -12.73
C ALA A 134 -4.00 2.84 -12.65
N GLU A 135 -4.19 3.65 -13.68
CA GLU A 135 -5.29 4.61 -13.78
C GLU A 135 -6.66 3.91 -13.73
N GLN A 136 -6.84 2.85 -14.54
CA GLN A 136 -8.08 2.07 -14.52
C GLN A 136 -8.33 1.43 -13.14
N LEU A 137 -7.31 0.85 -12.52
CA LEU A 137 -7.39 0.28 -11.17
C LEU A 137 -7.80 1.34 -10.14
N LEU A 138 -7.16 2.51 -10.17
CA LEU A 138 -7.48 3.62 -9.28
C LEU A 138 -8.94 4.05 -9.46
N ASP A 139 -9.39 4.24 -10.69
CA ASP A 139 -10.70 4.84 -10.96
C ASP A 139 -11.86 3.88 -10.71
N SER A 140 -11.67 2.58 -10.94
CA SER A 140 -12.75 1.59 -10.93
C SER A 140 -12.73 0.60 -9.77
N LEU A 141 -11.56 0.29 -9.19
CA LEU A 141 -11.42 -0.82 -8.22
C LEU A 141 -10.81 -0.41 -6.88
N CYS A 142 -10.02 0.66 -6.83
CA CYS A 142 -9.48 1.13 -5.57
C CYS A 142 -10.59 1.66 -4.66
N LEU A 143 -10.44 1.37 -3.37
CA LEU A 143 -11.26 1.92 -2.31
C LEU A 143 -11.13 3.44 -2.27
N ARG A 144 -12.18 4.11 -1.78
CA ARG A 144 -12.25 5.56 -1.57
C ARG A 144 -12.15 5.90 -0.08
N PRO A 145 -11.66 7.09 0.30
CA PRO A 145 -11.08 8.13 -0.58
C PRO A 145 -9.73 7.72 -1.19
N GLN A 146 -9.23 8.42 -2.19
CA GLN A 146 -7.85 8.23 -2.68
C GLN A 146 -6.90 9.18 -1.97
N ILE A 147 -5.60 8.89 -2.01
CA ILE A 147 -4.57 9.85 -1.60
C ILE A 147 -4.01 10.49 -2.85
N GLU A 148 -4.15 11.81 -2.94
CA GLU A 148 -3.63 12.64 -4.01
C GLU A 148 -2.70 13.67 -3.40
N LYS A 149 -1.52 13.88 -4.00
CA LYS A 149 -0.55 14.86 -3.52
C LYS A 149 0.42 15.30 -4.62
N THR A 150 1.00 16.48 -4.46
CA THR A 150 2.21 16.87 -5.18
C THR A 150 3.40 16.68 -4.27
N ARG A 151 4.38 15.89 -4.70
CA ARG A 151 5.63 15.69 -3.97
C ARG A 151 6.71 16.60 -4.54
N TYR A 152 7.32 17.41 -3.69
CA TYR A 152 8.48 18.24 -3.99
C TYR A 152 9.73 17.58 -3.39
N LEU A 153 10.77 17.42 -4.20
CA LEU A 153 12.10 17.04 -3.71
C LEU A 153 12.91 18.30 -3.49
N VAL A 154 13.37 18.51 -2.26
CA VAL A 154 14.10 19.72 -1.85
C VAL A 154 15.45 19.31 -1.28
N GLU A 155 16.53 19.73 -1.93
CA GLU A 155 17.89 19.51 -1.43
C GLU A 155 18.29 20.66 -0.51
N GLU A 156 18.32 20.41 0.80
CA GLU A 156 18.67 21.43 1.77
C GLU A 156 19.32 20.81 3.02
N LYS A 157 20.33 21.50 3.56
CA LYS A 157 21.13 21.04 4.71
C LYS A 157 21.75 19.64 4.55
N GLY A 158 22.09 19.26 3.31
CA GLY A 158 22.74 17.97 3.01
C GLY A 158 21.78 16.79 2.94
N PHE A 159 20.47 17.02 2.98
CA PHE A 159 19.45 15.99 2.83
C PHE A 159 18.55 16.28 1.63
N VAL A 160 17.99 15.21 1.07
CA VAL A 160 16.86 15.29 0.13
C VAL A 160 15.60 15.14 0.96
N TRP A 161 14.80 16.20 1.01
CA TRP A 161 13.51 16.20 1.66
C TRP A 161 12.41 15.90 0.65
N GLU A 162 11.50 15.01 1.01
CA GLU A 162 10.26 14.77 0.28
C GLU A 162 9.12 15.56 0.95
N VAL A 163 8.73 16.68 0.34
CA VAL A 163 7.62 17.52 0.83
C VAL A 163 6.35 17.17 0.09
N ASP A 164 5.38 16.62 0.80
CA ASP A 164 4.08 16.23 0.30
C ASP A 164 3.04 17.31 0.59
N GLU A 165 2.56 17.94 -0.47
CA GLU A 165 1.39 18.81 -0.43
C GLU A 165 0.16 18.02 -0.87
N PHE A 166 -0.71 17.70 0.10
CA PHE A 166 -1.88 16.85 -0.13
C PHE A 166 -3.02 17.60 -0.82
N LEU A 167 -3.77 16.84 -1.62
CA LEU A 167 -4.90 17.28 -2.44
C LEU A 167 -6.17 16.48 -2.07
N GLY A 168 -7.29 16.80 -2.71
CA GLY A 168 -8.56 16.10 -2.51
C GLY A 168 -9.03 16.15 -1.05
N ASP A 169 -9.42 15.00 -0.50
CA ASP A 169 -9.90 14.91 0.89
C ASP A 169 -8.82 15.22 1.95
N ASN A 170 -7.55 15.28 1.53
CA ASN A 170 -6.42 15.63 2.40
C ASN A 170 -5.91 17.05 2.19
N VAL A 171 -6.63 17.89 1.42
CA VAL A 171 -6.22 19.27 1.11
C VAL A 171 -5.96 20.11 2.37
N GLY A 172 -4.89 20.89 2.33
CA GLY A 172 -4.45 21.75 3.44
C GLY A 172 -3.44 21.09 4.38
N LEU A 173 -3.20 19.78 4.24
CA LEU A 173 -2.11 19.09 4.93
C LEU A 173 -0.82 19.17 4.10
N VAL A 174 0.28 19.57 4.74
CA VAL A 174 1.63 19.54 4.16
C VAL A 174 2.58 18.87 5.14
N VAL A 175 3.30 17.85 4.67
CA VAL A 175 4.21 17.04 5.47
C VAL A 175 5.55 16.93 4.75
N ALA A 176 6.65 16.91 5.50
CA ALA A 176 7.99 16.67 4.97
C ALA A 176 8.56 15.38 5.56
N GLU A 177 9.16 14.56 4.71
CA GLU A 177 9.82 13.31 5.05
C GLU A 177 11.31 13.40 4.68
N VAL A 178 12.16 12.80 5.50
CA VAL A 178 13.59 12.61 5.19
C VAL A 178 13.99 11.19 5.57
N GLU A 179 14.64 10.51 4.61
CA GLU A 179 15.19 9.18 4.82
C GLU A 179 16.62 9.28 5.38
N LEU A 180 16.89 8.51 6.42
CA LEU A 180 18.15 8.47 7.14
C LEU A 180 18.76 7.07 7.09
N LYS A 181 20.10 7.06 7.05
CA LYS A 181 20.89 5.82 7.09
C LYS A 181 20.96 5.21 8.48
N ASP A 182 20.78 6.02 9.53
CA ASP A 182 20.90 5.63 10.93
C ASP A 182 20.13 6.60 11.84
N GLU A 183 19.70 6.15 13.03
CA GLU A 183 18.87 6.92 13.97
C GLU A 183 19.68 8.03 14.66
N GLU A 184 21.00 7.87 14.75
CA GLU A 184 21.89 8.85 15.39
C GLU A 184 22.20 10.07 14.51
N VAL A 185 21.78 10.05 13.23
CA VAL A 185 22.02 11.14 12.29
C VAL A 185 21.30 12.41 12.76
N GLN A 186 22.09 13.42 13.09
CA GLN A 186 21.58 14.76 13.39
C GLN A 186 21.09 15.40 12.10
N VAL A 187 19.80 15.75 12.07
CA VAL A 187 19.18 16.44 10.93
C VAL A 187 19.05 17.91 11.28
N GLU A 188 19.80 18.75 10.57
CA GLU A 188 19.62 20.20 10.64
C GLU A 188 18.32 20.57 9.90
N LEU A 189 17.36 21.14 10.62
CA LEU A 189 16.04 21.45 10.07
C LEU A 189 16.08 22.74 9.24
N PRO A 190 15.61 22.71 7.98
CA PRO A 190 15.33 23.92 7.22
C PRO A 190 14.31 24.83 7.92
N ASP A 191 14.32 26.12 7.58
CA ASP A 191 13.46 27.14 8.20
C ASP A 191 11.96 26.99 7.90
N TRP A 192 11.61 26.11 6.97
CA TRP A 192 10.23 25.76 6.62
C TRP A 192 9.76 24.45 7.27
N VAL A 193 10.66 23.70 7.91
CA VAL A 193 10.33 22.48 8.67
C VAL A 193 9.98 22.85 10.12
N GLY A 194 8.89 22.29 10.61
CA GLY A 194 8.40 22.50 11.97
C GLY A 194 8.48 21.25 12.82
N LYS A 195 7.38 21.00 13.56
CA LYS A 195 7.29 19.93 14.54
C LYS A 195 7.44 18.55 13.92
N GLU A 196 8.24 17.71 14.57
CA GLU A 196 8.35 16.28 14.24
C GLU A 196 7.08 15.53 14.64
N VAL A 197 6.58 14.71 13.72
CA VAL A 197 5.38 13.88 13.83
C VAL A 197 5.64 12.44 13.40
N THR A 198 6.90 12.00 13.45
CA THR A 198 7.33 10.63 13.10
C THR A 198 6.49 9.57 13.81
N GLU A 199 6.26 9.70 15.12
CA GLU A 199 5.47 8.73 15.89
C GLU A 199 3.95 8.93 15.80
N ASP A 200 3.48 10.00 15.15
CA ASP A 200 2.05 10.28 15.01
C ASP A 200 1.49 9.61 13.75
N THR A 201 0.98 8.39 13.96
CA THR A 201 0.42 7.55 12.90
C THR A 201 -0.70 8.20 12.09
N ARG A 202 -1.34 9.27 12.59
CA ARG A 202 -2.40 9.97 11.85
C ARG A 202 -1.91 10.57 10.53
N PHE A 203 -0.64 10.92 10.44
CA PHE A 203 -0.02 11.48 9.23
C PHE A 203 0.42 10.42 8.20
N TYR A 204 0.20 9.12 8.49
CA TYR A 204 0.64 8.05 7.61
C TYR A 204 -0.38 7.86 6.49
N ASN A 205 0.09 7.61 5.25
CA ASN A 205 -0.80 7.39 4.10
C ASN A 205 -1.86 6.30 4.34
N SER A 206 -1.51 5.24 5.08
CA SER A 206 -2.46 4.16 5.43
C SER A 206 -3.59 4.60 6.35
N VAL A 207 -3.34 5.63 7.18
CA VAL A 207 -4.33 6.21 8.10
C VAL A 207 -5.08 7.35 7.42
N LEU A 208 -4.40 8.24 6.69
CA LEU A 208 -5.02 9.31 5.90
C LEU A 208 -6.00 8.77 4.85
N PHE A 209 -5.76 7.57 4.32
CA PHE A 209 -6.70 6.90 3.42
C PHE A 209 -8.00 6.51 4.13
N GLN A 210 -7.93 6.07 5.39
CA GLN A 210 -9.10 5.63 6.17
C GLN A 210 -9.83 6.82 6.82
N ARG A 211 -9.07 7.79 7.30
CA ARG A 211 -9.54 8.99 8.00
C ARG A 211 -8.85 10.22 7.38
N PRO A 212 -9.37 10.72 6.25
CA PRO A 212 -8.76 11.84 5.54
C PRO A 212 -8.76 13.11 6.39
N PHE A 213 -7.87 14.04 6.08
CA PHE A 213 -7.69 15.29 6.82
C PHE A 213 -9.00 16.09 6.96
N CYS A 214 -9.86 16.07 5.93
CA CYS A 214 -11.18 16.70 5.95
C CYS A 214 -12.12 16.17 7.06
N SER A 215 -11.83 15.02 7.65
CA SER A 215 -12.58 14.39 8.75
C SER A 215 -11.95 14.55 10.15
N TRP A 216 -10.81 15.26 10.24
CA TRP A 216 -10.17 15.55 11.53
C TRP A 216 -10.96 16.59 12.32
N SER A 217 -10.92 16.50 13.65
CA SER A 217 -11.56 17.50 14.51
C SER A 217 -10.84 18.84 14.44
N GLU A 218 -11.52 19.91 14.83
CA GLU A 218 -10.94 21.25 14.86
C GLU A 218 -9.73 21.32 15.80
N GLU A 219 -9.80 20.65 16.96
CA GLU A 219 -8.69 20.57 17.91
C GLU A 219 -7.48 19.82 17.33
N GLU A 220 -7.71 18.79 16.51
CA GLU A 220 -6.62 18.08 15.84
C GLU A 220 -5.93 18.95 14.79
N ARG A 221 -6.68 19.77 14.05
CA ARG A 221 -6.13 20.69 13.04
C ARG A 221 -5.41 21.87 13.67
N GLN A 222 -5.92 22.41 14.78
CA GLN A 222 -5.27 23.53 15.48
C GLN A 222 -3.88 23.14 16.02
N LYS A 223 -3.71 21.89 16.48
CA LYS A 223 -2.43 21.36 16.95
C LYS A 223 -1.34 21.25 15.88
N ILE A 224 -1.71 21.36 14.60
CA ILE A 224 -0.74 21.41 13.48
C ILE A 224 -0.19 22.83 13.30
N ASN A 225 -1.03 23.83 13.55
CA ASN A 225 -0.70 25.24 13.32
C ASN A 225 -0.07 25.93 14.55
N SER A 226 -0.04 25.25 15.70
CA SER A 226 0.54 25.71 16.97
C SER A 226 1.98 25.25 17.13
#